data_AF-A0AA88MSS3-F1
#
_entry.id   AF-A0AA88MSS3-F1
#
_cell.length_a   1.000
_cell.length_b   1.000
_cell.length_c   1.000
_cell.angle_alpha   90.00
_cell.angle_beta   90.00
_cell.angle_gamma   90.00
#
_symmetry.space_group_name_H-M   'P 1'
#
loop_
_entity.id
_entity.type
_entity.pdbx_description
1 polymer ?
#
loop_
_entity_poly.entity_id
_entity_poly.type
_entity_poly.pdbx_seq_one_letter_code
_entity_poly.pdbx_strand_id
1 'polypeptide(L)'
;MTLQWTAVAFFLYAEIAVNLILCINFISAQRWRLVFSWRIWNWLSPYWNKCFFTMILVLIVLFLDAVREVQKYSGSEPMQDAKLNPNLFDHIHMKLFRAQRNLYISGFSLFLWVIMRRVVTLLNQVAAVLENSAGLQTQMDCAVRAAQQHQEDNLTLRQALLDEEKSMSAKNEQLKREVEKLAGQLTAAEKAVLKSHAEVEAMKRQTKGLAQEYDRLLREHHQLQNLLTVEDKKDQ
;
A
#
# COMPACT_ATOMS: atom_id res chain seq x y z
N MET A 1 62.23 21.86 -8.92
CA MET A 1 61.28 21.29 -7.94
C MET A 1 61.68 19.85 -7.71
N THR A 2 61.69 19.34 -6.48
CA THR A 2 62.00 17.91 -6.25
C THR A 2 60.82 17.07 -6.75
N LEU A 3 61.11 15.84 -7.20
CA LEU A 3 60.10 14.91 -7.74
C LEU A 3 58.95 14.63 -6.75
N GLN A 4 59.24 14.70 -5.44
CA GLN A 4 58.27 14.57 -4.37
C GLN A 4 57.18 15.63 -4.45
N TRP A 5 57.53 16.92 -4.53
CA TRP A 5 56.56 18.01 -4.52
C TRP A 5 55.74 18.09 -5.83
N THR A 6 56.29 17.62 -6.95
CA THR A 6 55.53 17.47 -8.19
C THR A 6 54.48 16.37 -8.09
N ALA A 7 54.78 15.26 -7.41
CA ALA A 7 53.82 14.19 -7.18
C ALA A 7 52.67 14.66 -6.25
N VAL A 8 52.99 15.39 -5.18
CA VAL A 8 51.97 15.97 -4.28
C VAL A 8 51.11 17.01 -5.02
N ALA A 9 51.71 17.83 -5.88
CA ALA A 9 50.96 18.79 -6.69
C ALA A 9 50.02 18.09 -7.69
N PHE A 10 50.48 17.03 -8.34
CA PHE A 10 49.62 16.22 -9.21
C PHE A 10 48.44 15.60 -8.45
N PHE A 11 48.71 15.06 -7.27
CA PHE A 11 47.68 14.52 -6.38
C PHE A 11 46.66 15.59 -5.99
N LEU A 12 47.10 16.79 -5.60
CA LEU A 12 46.23 17.93 -5.32
C LEU A 12 45.33 18.28 -6.51
N TYR A 13 45.88 18.35 -7.74
CA TYR A 13 45.07 18.66 -8.92
C TYR A 13 44.03 17.57 -9.21
N ALA A 14 44.39 16.30 -9.02
CA ALA A 14 43.46 15.19 -9.12
C ALA A 14 42.34 15.30 -8.07
N GLU A 15 42.68 15.63 -6.81
CA GLU A 15 41.70 15.85 -5.75
C GLU A 15 40.75 17.00 -6.08
N ILE A 16 41.25 18.12 -6.61
CA ILE A 16 40.43 19.26 -7.03
C ILE A 16 39.47 18.83 -8.13
N ALA A 17 39.96 18.15 -9.17
CA ALA A 17 39.13 17.69 -10.28
C ALA A 17 38.04 16.73 -9.80
N VAL A 18 38.38 15.76 -8.95
CA VAL A 18 37.43 14.80 -8.37
C VAL A 18 36.39 15.52 -7.51
N ASN A 19 36.80 16.39 -6.58
CA ASN A 19 35.87 17.15 -5.75
C ASN A 19 34.96 18.04 -6.59
N LEU A 20 35.48 18.67 -7.64
CA LEU A 20 34.68 19.49 -8.55
C LEU A 20 33.63 18.64 -9.28
N ILE A 21 34.01 17.46 -9.78
CA ILE A 21 33.09 16.51 -10.41
C ILE A 21 32.02 16.03 -9.41
N LEU A 22 32.38 15.77 -8.15
CA LEU A 22 31.45 15.34 -7.11
C LEU A 22 30.51 16.48 -6.66
N CYS A 23 30.99 17.73 -6.62
CA CYS A 23 30.21 18.90 -6.21
C CYS A 23 29.34 19.45 -7.35
N ILE A 24 29.69 19.20 -8.61
CA ILE A 24 28.88 19.64 -9.75
C ILE A 24 27.56 18.86 -9.76
N ASN A 25 26.45 19.61 -9.75
CA ASN A 25 25.08 19.11 -9.78
C ASN A 25 24.67 18.45 -11.11
N PHE A 26 25.62 18.17 -12.02
CA PHE A 26 25.38 17.56 -13.34
C PHE A 26 25.08 16.06 -13.25
N ILE A 27 25.44 15.42 -12.13
CA ILE A 27 25.18 14.01 -11.86
C ILE A 27 24.23 13.95 -10.67
N SER A 28 22.93 13.80 -10.95
CA SER A 28 21.91 13.54 -9.92
C SER A 28 22.37 12.42 -8.97
N ALA A 29 22.00 12.51 -7.68
CA ALA A 29 22.30 11.49 -6.67
C ALA A 29 21.96 10.06 -7.14
N GLN A 30 20.97 9.94 -8.03
CA GLN A 30 20.54 8.69 -8.64
C GLN A 30 21.56 8.09 -9.65
N ARG A 31 22.35 8.92 -10.34
CA ARG A 31 23.42 8.49 -11.25
C ARG A 31 24.69 8.13 -10.48
N TRP A 32 25.03 8.89 -9.44
CA TRP A 32 26.09 8.50 -8.51
C TRP A 32 25.77 7.16 -7.85
N ARG A 33 24.50 6.89 -7.52
CA ARG A 33 24.06 5.57 -7.01
C ARG A 33 24.44 4.42 -7.94
N LEU A 34 24.30 4.56 -9.27
CA LEU A 34 24.72 3.51 -10.24
C LEU A 34 26.24 3.29 -10.24
N VAL A 35 27.01 4.36 -10.01
CA VAL A 35 28.48 4.29 -9.92
C VAL A 35 28.92 3.69 -8.57
N PHE A 36 28.23 4.03 -7.48
CA PHE A 36 28.48 3.48 -6.13
C PHE A 36 27.94 2.06 -5.94
N SER A 37 26.90 1.65 -6.66
CA SER A 37 26.40 0.27 -6.68
C SER A 37 27.16 -0.63 -7.64
N TRP A 38 28.08 -0.07 -8.43
CA TRP A 38 28.90 -0.86 -9.34
C TRP A 38 29.82 -1.78 -8.54
N ARG A 39 30.02 -3.00 -9.05
CA ARG A 39 30.75 -4.11 -8.39
C ARG A 39 32.15 -3.72 -7.89
N ILE A 40 32.76 -2.72 -8.52
CA ILE A 40 34.08 -2.17 -8.18
C ILE A 40 34.04 -1.42 -6.84
N TRP A 41 32.97 -0.66 -6.59
CA TRP A 41 32.85 0.11 -5.36
C TRP A 41 32.58 -0.77 -4.14
N ASN A 42 31.76 -1.82 -4.28
CA ASN A 42 31.55 -2.80 -3.20
C ASN A 42 32.83 -3.55 -2.83
N TRP A 43 33.70 -3.83 -3.80
CA TRP A 43 35.01 -4.43 -3.54
C TRP A 43 35.99 -3.43 -2.91
N LEU A 44 35.93 -2.15 -3.29
CA LEU A 44 36.82 -1.10 -2.80
C LEU A 44 36.43 -0.57 -1.40
N SER A 45 35.13 -0.53 -1.08
CA SER A 45 34.55 -0.06 0.17
C SER A 45 35.28 -0.56 1.43
N PRO A 46 35.55 -1.87 1.62
CA PRO A 46 36.27 -2.35 2.82
C PRO A 46 37.72 -1.88 2.91
N TYR A 47 38.38 -1.63 1.77
CA TYR A 47 39.77 -1.14 1.72
C TYR A 47 39.85 0.39 1.80
N TRP A 48 38.76 1.09 1.49
CA TRP A 48 38.73 2.54 1.40
C TRP A 48 39.06 3.23 2.72
N ASN A 49 38.55 2.71 3.83
CA ASN A 49 38.84 3.28 5.15
C ASN A 49 40.33 3.11 5.51
N LYS A 50 40.95 1.96 5.19
CA LYS A 50 42.38 1.72 5.40
C LYS A 50 43.23 2.65 4.53
N CYS A 51 42.92 2.73 3.23
CA CYS A 51 43.60 3.60 2.28
C CYS A 51 43.51 5.09 2.70
N PHE A 52 42.34 5.52 3.17
CA PHE A 52 42.13 6.87 3.68
C PHE A 52 43.05 7.18 4.85
N PHE A 53 43.12 6.29 5.86
CA PHE A 53 43.96 6.50 7.03
C PHE A 53 45.46 6.46 6.71
N THR A 54 45.87 5.61 5.77
CA THR A 54 47.26 5.62 5.31
C THR A 54 47.61 6.89 4.56
N MET A 55 46.73 7.38 3.68
CA MET A 55 46.99 8.59 2.89
C MET A 55 46.97 9.86 3.75
N ILE A 56 46.02 9.99 4.69
CA ILE A 56 46.00 11.15 5.60
C ILE A 56 47.26 11.18 6.47
N LEU A 57 47.76 10.03 6.93
CA LEU A 57 49.01 9.97 7.70
C LEU A 57 50.20 10.49 6.87
N VAL A 58 50.32 10.05 5.61
CA VAL A 58 51.37 10.51 4.70
C VAL A 58 51.27 12.02 4.46
N LEU A 59 50.06 12.54 4.22
CA LEU A 59 49.83 13.98 4.02
C LEU A 59 50.17 14.80 5.28
N ILE A 60 49.84 14.30 6.48
CA ILE A 60 50.21 14.94 7.75
C ILE A 60 51.74 15.02 7.89
N VAL A 61 52.45 13.92 7.61
CA VAL A 61 53.92 13.90 7.69
C VAL A 61 54.53 14.90 6.70
N LEU A 62 54.06 14.93 5.46
CA LEU A 62 54.51 15.89 4.44
C LEU A 62 54.20 17.34 4.82
N PHE A 63 53.04 17.58 5.43
CA PHE A 63 52.66 18.90 5.92
C PHE A 63 53.56 19.35 7.07
N LEU A 64 53.85 18.48 8.04
CA LEU A 64 54.77 18.78 9.14
C LEU A 64 56.20 19.02 8.64
N ASP A 65 56.65 18.26 7.63
CA ASP A 65 57.93 18.47 6.97
C ASP A 65 57.99 19.85 6.30
N ALA A 66 56.94 20.24 5.57
CA ALA A 66 56.83 21.58 4.98
C ALA A 66 56.80 22.70 6.04
N VAL A 67 56.07 22.51 7.15
CA VAL A 67 56.05 23.47 8.27
C VAL A 67 57.44 23.64 8.87
N ARG A 68 58.14 22.53 9.13
CA ARG A 68 59.52 22.56 9.63
C ARG A 68 60.46 23.24 8.65
N GLU A 69 60.31 22.98 7.36
CA GLU A 69 61.11 23.59 6.31
C GLU A 69 60.88 25.12 6.25
N VAL A 70 59.62 25.56 6.32
CA VAL A 70 59.28 26.99 6.39
C VAL A 70 59.84 27.63 7.66
N GLN A 71 59.63 27.04 8.84
CA GLN A 71 60.13 27.57 10.10
C GLN A 71 61.67 27.66 10.13
N LYS A 72 62.35 26.65 9.58
CA LYS A 72 63.82 26.62 9.47
C LYS A 72 64.37 27.76 8.60
N TYR A 73 63.68 28.10 7.51
CA TYR A 73 64.10 29.18 6.60
C TYR A 73 63.52 30.55 6.96
N SER A 74 62.50 30.63 7.85
CA SER A 74 61.92 31.88 8.37
C SER A 74 62.59 32.41 9.65
N GLY A 75 63.40 31.60 10.36
CA GLY A 75 64.09 32.02 11.58
C GLY A 75 65.14 33.12 11.36
N SER A 76 65.39 33.95 12.39
CA SER A 76 66.28 35.12 12.30
C SER A 76 67.77 34.79 12.12
N GLU A 77 68.23 33.59 12.50
CA GLU A 77 69.65 33.18 12.38
C GLU A 77 70.16 33.16 10.92
N PRO A 78 69.55 32.41 9.97
CA PRO A 78 69.99 32.41 8.56
C PRO A 78 69.79 33.76 7.86
N MET A 79 68.92 34.63 8.38
CA MET A 79 68.61 35.94 7.81
C MET A 79 69.61 37.03 8.25
N GLN A 80 70.26 36.87 9.42
CA GLN A 80 71.35 37.74 9.88
C GLN A 80 72.65 37.47 9.10
N ASP A 81 73.02 36.21 8.89
CA ASP A 81 74.22 35.84 8.11
C ASP A 81 74.11 36.19 6.62
N ALA A 82 72.89 36.19 6.08
CA ALA A 82 72.63 36.55 4.70
C ALA A 82 72.69 38.06 4.42
N LYS A 83 72.49 38.90 5.44
CA LYS A 83 72.66 40.37 5.31
C LYS A 83 74.10 40.77 5.02
N LEU A 84 75.07 39.91 5.38
CA LEU A 84 76.50 40.11 5.15
C LEU A 84 76.94 39.73 3.73
N ASN A 85 76.13 38.96 2.98
CA ASN A 85 76.44 38.51 1.61
C ASN A 85 75.18 38.54 0.71
N PRO A 86 75.07 39.50 -0.23
CA PRO A 86 73.86 39.69 -1.04
C PRO A 86 73.48 38.46 -1.88
N ASN A 87 74.44 37.67 -2.35
CA ASN A 87 74.18 36.43 -3.09
C ASN A 87 73.57 35.29 -2.23
N LEU A 88 73.80 35.31 -0.91
CA LEU A 88 73.24 34.32 0.02
C LEU A 88 71.79 34.64 0.38
N PHE A 89 71.47 35.94 0.45
CA PHE A 89 70.14 36.46 0.72
C PHE A 89 69.12 36.00 -0.31
N ASP A 90 69.42 36.15 -1.60
CA ASP A 90 68.55 35.70 -2.69
C ASP A 90 68.33 34.17 -2.67
N HIS A 91 69.36 33.40 -2.31
CA HIS A 91 69.24 31.94 -2.23
C HIS A 91 68.35 31.46 -1.09
N ILE A 92 68.36 32.17 0.05
CA ILE A 92 67.50 31.86 1.20
C ILE A 92 66.06 32.29 0.92
N HIS A 93 65.85 33.48 0.35
CA HIS A 93 64.51 33.91 -0.08
C HIS A 93 63.92 32.94 -1.11
N MET A 94 64.71 32.48 -2.08
CA MET A 94 64.26 31.50 -3.06
C MET A 94 63.88 30.14 -2.44
N LYS A 95 64.60 29.69 -1.39
CA LYS A 95 64.25 28.48 -0.65
C LYS A 95 63.01 28.67 0.24
N LEU A 96 62.86 29.85 0.84
CA LEU A 96 61.69 30.19 1.65
C LEU A 96 60.41 30.22 0.82
N PHE A 97 60.42 30.87 -0.35
CA PHE A 97 59.27 30.86 -1.26
C PHE A 97 58.92 29.44 -1.75
N ARG A 98 59.94 28.59 -1.93
CA ARG A 98 59.74 27.18 -2.27
C ARG A 98 59.04 26.42 -1.13
N ALA A 99 59.52 26.57 0.09
CA ALA A 99 58.94 25.94 1.28
C ALA A 99 57.51 26.43 1.54
N GLN A 100 57.26 27.74 1.41
CA GLN A 100 55.93 28.33 1.59
C GLN A 100 54.91 27.77 0.58
N ARG A 101 55.30 27.64 -0.69
CA ARG A 101 54.43 27.03 -1.71
C ARG A 101 54.16 25.55 -1.45
N ASN A 102 55.17 24.80 -1.02
CA ASN A 102 55.03 23.39 -0.67
C ASN A 102 54.11 23.17 0.54
N LEU A 103 54.17 24.10 1.52
CA LEU A 103 53.25 24.14 2.65
C LEU A 103 51.80 24.34 2.19
N TYR A 104 51.54 25.28 1.28
CA TYR A 104 50.19 25.45 0.73
C TYR A 104 49.72 24.21 -0.03
N ILE A 105 50.56 23.61 -0.88
CA ILE A 105 50.19 22.42 -1.65
C ILE A 105 49.81 21.25 -0.74
N SER A 106 50.64 20.96 0.27
CA SER A 106 50.36 19.88 1.24
C SER A 106 49.16 20.19 2.13
N GLY A 107 49.02 21.43 2.58
CA GLY A 107 47.89 21.87 3.41
C GLY A 107 46.55 21.82 2.68
N PHE A 108 46.50 22.31 1.44
CA PHE A 108 45.28 22.22 0.62
C PHE A 108 44.93 20.78 0.28
N SER A 109 45.93 19.92 0.02
CA SER A 109 45.67 18.51 -0.28
C SER A 109 45.08 17.79 0.94
N LEU A 110 45.66 18.00 2.12
CA LEU A 110 45.12 17.46 3.37
C LEU A 110 43.67 17.91 3.63
N PHE A 111 43.38 19.19 3.39
CA PHE A 111 42.03 19.74 3.55
C PHE A 111 41.04 19.15 2.54
N LEU A 112 41.41 19.09 1.26
CA LEU A 112 40.56 18.55 0.19
C LEU A 112 40.32 17.04 0.36
N TRP A 113 41.30 16.29 0.87
CA TRP A 113 41.14 14.88 1.18
C TRP A 113 40.04 14.63 2.22
N VAL A 114 40.01 15.45 3.28
CA VAL A 114 38.97 15.38 4.32
C VAL A 114 37.60 15.78 3.76
N ILE A 115 37.55 16.84 2.94
CA ILE A 115 36.30 17.26 2.27
C ILE A 115 35.78 16.14 1.38
N MET A 116 36.65 15.52 0.58
CA MET A 116 36.28 14.44 -0.32
C MET A 116 35.62 13.29 0.43
N ARG A 117 36.19 12.86 1.58
CA ARG A 117 35.56 11.85 2.44
C ARG A 117 34.19 12.29 2.93
N ARG A 118 34.03 13.54 3.36
CA ARG A 118 32.75 14.07 3.83
C ARG A 118 31.71 14.09 2.71
N VAL A 119 32.09 14.55 1.52
CA VAL A 119 31.20 14.61 0.34
C VAL A 119 30.76 13.21 -0.08
N VAL A 120 31.68 12.25 -0.20
CA VAL A 120 31.35 10.86 -0.54
C VAL A 120 30.41 10.22 0.50
N THR A 121 30.65 10.46 1.78
CA THR A 121 29.80 9.92 2.85
C THR A 121 28.39 10.52 2.80
N LEU A 122 28.27 11.83 2.64
CA LEU A 122 26.99 12.52 2.50
C LEU A 122 26.25 12.05 1.25
N LEU A 123 26.95 11.86 0.14
CA LEU A 123 26.36 11.38 -1.12
C LEU A 123 25.80 9.97 -0.99
N ASN A 124 26.51 9.08 -0.28
CA ASN A 124 26.01 7.74 0.04
C ASN A 124 24.78 7.79 0.97
N GLN A 125 24.76 8.68 1.96
CA GLN A 125 23.59 8.87 2.83
C GLN A 125 22.38 9.38 2.06
N VAL A 126 22.57 10.39 1.19
CA VAL A 126 21.52 10.93 0.33
C VAL A 126 20.98 9.85 -0.61
N ALA A 127 21.85 9.02 -1.19
CA ALA A 127 21.43 7.91 -2.03
C ALA A 127 20.58 6.87 -1.27
N ALA A 128 20.95 6.54 -0.02
CA ALA A 128 20.20 5.62 0.83
C ALA A 128 18.84 6.19 1.27
N VAL A 129 18.79 7.48 1.62
CA VAL A 129 17.53 8.16 1.97
C VAL A 129 16.57 8.20 0.78
N LEU A 130 17.09 8.43 -0.43
CA LEU A 130 16.28 8.45 -1.65
C LEU A 130 15.66 7.07 -1.98
N GLU A 131 16.37 5.98 -1.67
CA GLU A 131 15.84 4.62 -1.80
C GLU A 131 14.72 4.37 -0.79
N ASN A 132 14.94 4.72 0.47
CA ASN A 132 13.92 4.58 1.50
C ASN A 132 12.68 5.41 1.17
N SER A 133 12.84 6.63 0.62
CA SER A 133 11.70 7.46 0.22
C SER A 133 10.97 6.92 -1.01
N ALA A 134 11.67 6.36 -2.00
CA ALA A 134 11.03 5.76 -3.17
C ALA A 134 10.30 4.46 -2.80
N GLY A 135 10.92 3.62 -1.95
CA GLY A 135 10.28 2.45 -1.37
C GLY A 135 9.03 2.82 -0.56
N LEU A 136 9.14 3.87 0.26
CA LEU A 136 8.01 4.37 1.04
C LEU A 136 6.88 4.93 0.17
N GLN A 137 7.20 5.69 -0.90
CA GLN A 137 6.21 6.19 -1.85
C GLN A 137 5.48 5.04 -2.56
N THR A 138 6.22 4.05 -3.07
CA THR A 138 5.58 2.89 -3.70
C THR A 138 4.72 2.09 -2.73
N GLN A 139 5.15 1.95 -1.48
CA GLN A 139 4.35 1.31 -0.42
C GLN A 139 3.08 2.10 -0.11
N MET A 140 3.17 3.44 -0.01
CA MET A 140 2.01 4.31 0.16
C MET A 140 1.05 4.19 -1.03
N ASP A 141 1.54 4.22 -2.26
CA ASP A 141 0.72 4.09 -3.47
C ASP A 141 0.02 2.72 -3.55
N CYS A 142 0.68 1.65 -3.12
CA CYS A 142 0.09 0.32 -3.03
C CYS A 142 -0.99 0.26 -1.92
N ALA A 143 -0.73 0.84 -0.74
CA ALA A 143 -1.70 0.89 0.35
C ALA A 143 -2.94 1.72 0.00
N VAL A 144 -2.74 2.86 -0.68
CA VAL A 144 -3.83 3.71 -1.19
C VAL A 144 -4.68 2.97 -2.22
N ARG A 145 -4.04 2.27 -3.18
CA ARG A 145 -4.77 1.46 -4.17
C ARG A 145 -5.57 0.33 -3.53
N ALA A 146 -5.00 -0.38 -2.55
CA ALA A 146 -5.71 -1.42 -1.82
C ALA A 146 -6.91 -0.86 -1.03
N ALA A 147 -6.75 0.32 -0.39
CA ALA A 147 -7.83 0.98 0.32
C ALA A 147 -8.97 1.42 -0.63
N GLN A 148 -8.64 1.91 -1.83
CA GLN A 148 -9.63 2.28 -2.86
C GLN A 148 -10.41 1.05 -3.35
N GLN A 149 -9.72 -0.05 -3.64
CA GLN A 149 -10.38 -1.31 -4.03
C GLN A 149 -11.34 -1.80 -2.94
N HIS A 150 -10.91 -1.82 -1.68
CA HIS A 150 -11.79 -2.19 -0.58
C HIS A 150 -12.99 -1.27 -0.41
N GLN A 151 -12.85 0.02 -0.71
CA GLN A 151 -13.95 0.97 -0.68
C GLN A 151 -14.94 0.71 -1.82
N GLU A 152 -14.46 0.46 -3.05
CA GLU A 152 -15.29 0.10 -4.19
C GLU A 152 -16.01 -1.24 -3.99
N ASP A 153 -15.32 -2.26 -3.49
CA ASP A 153 -15.90 -3.56 -3.13
C ASP A 153 -16.98 -3.42 -2.05
N ASN A 154 -16.76 -2.56 -1.04
CA ASN A 154 -17.78 -2.29 -0.02
C ASN A 154 -19.02 -1.59 -0.61
N LEU A 155 -18.83 -0.67 -1.56
CA LEU A 155 -19.95 0.02 -2.22
C LEU A 155 -20.75 -0.93 -3.09
N THR A 156 -20.09 -1.78 -3.88
CA THR A 156 -20.76 -2.79 -4.72
C THR A 156 -21.49 -3.82 -3.87
N LEU A 157 -20.87 -4.29 -2.78
CA LEU A 157 -21.52 -5.21 -1.83
C LEU A 157 -22.76 -4.57 -1.19
N ARG A 158 -22.67 -3.31 -0.78
CA ARG A 158 -23.83 -2.58 -0.22
C ARG A 158 -24.96 -2.43 -1.25
N GLN A 159 -24.64 -2.15 -2.50
CA GLN A 159 -25.64 -2.08 -3.57
C GLN A 159 -26.30 -3.44 -3.80
N ALA A 160 -25.51 -4.52 -3.87
CA ALA A 160 -26.03 -5.87 -4.04
C ALA A 160 -26.96 -6.27 -2.88
N LEU A 161 -26.59 -5.94 -1.64
CA LEU A 161 -27.43 -6.19 -0.46
C LEU A 161 -28.74 -5.39 -0.51
N LEU A 162 -28.69 -4.12 -0.92
CA LEU A 162 -29.89 -3.29 -1.06
C LEU A 162 -30.84 -3.81 -2.15
N ASP A 163 -30.30 -4.30 -3.27
CA ASP A 163 -31.11 -4.89 -4.34
C ASP A 163 -31.68 -6.26 -3.95
N GLU A 164 -30.92 -7.07 -3.21
CA GLU A 164 -31.40 -8.32 -2.62
C GLU A 164 -32.51 -8.07 -1.60
N GLU A 165 -32.36 -7.07 -0.72
CA GLU A 165 -33.39 -6.68 0.25
C GLU A 165 -34.67 -6.20 -0.44
N LYS A 166 -34.55 -5.37 -1.49
CA LYS A 166 -35.72 -4.94 -2.30
C LYS A 166 -36.40 -6.11 -2.99
N SER A 167 -35.63 -7.02 -3.59
CA SER A 167 -36.17 -8.23 -4.25
C SER A 167 -36.89 -9.12 -3.25
N MET A 168 -36.30 -9.33 -2.07
CA MET A 168 -36.87 -10.12 -0.99
C MET A 168 -38.15 -9.49 -0.44
N SER A 169 -38.17 -8.17 -0.25
CA SER A 169 -39.35 -7.41 0.15
C SER A 169 -40.49 -7.54 -0.86
N ALA A 170 -40.19 -7.38 -2.16
CA ALA A 170 -41.18 -7.55 -3.23
C ALA A 170 -41.75 -8.99 -3.28
N LYS A 171 -40.89 -10.01 -3.15
CA LYS A 171 -41.32 -11.41 -3.04
C LYS A 171 -42.18 -11.65 -1.80
N ASN A 172 -41.83 -11.09 -0.65
CA ASN A 172 -42.62 -11.20 0.57
C ASN A 172 -44.02 -10.57 0.42
N GLU A 173 -44.12 -9.40 -0.20
CA GLU A 173 -45.41 -8.76 -0.47
C GLU A 173 -46.26 -9.56 -1.45
N GLN A 174 -45.66 -10.15 -2.49
CA GLN A 174 -46.37 -11.08 -3.37
C GLN A 174 -46.87 -12.31 -2.60
N LEU A 175 -46.01 -12.92 -1.78
CA LEU A 175 -46.37 -14.09 -0.97
C LEU A 175 -47.55 -13.78 -0.03
N LYS A 176 -47.55 -12.61 0.63
CA LYS A 176 -48.67 -12.17 1.48
C LYS A 176 -49.98 -12.09 0.71
N ARG A 177 -49.97 -11.50 -0.49
CA ARG A 177 -51.18 -11.43 -1.34
C ARG A 177 -51.69 -12.80 -1.77
N GLU A 178 -50.78 -13.73 -2.08
CA GLU A 178 -51.15 -15.11 -2.41
C GLU A 178 -51.75 -15.82 -1.19
N VAL A 179 -51.18 -15.63 0.00
CA VAL A 179 -51.73 -16.16 1.27
C VAL A 179 -53.12 -15.58 1.55
N GLU A 180 -53.33 -14.27 1.40
CA GLU A 180 -54.65 -13.65 1.59
C GLU A 180 -55.68 -14.17 0.58
N LYS A 181 -55.29 -14.32 -0.70
CA LYS A 181 -56.16 -14.87 -1.75
C LYS A 181 -56.55 -16.31 -1.46
N LEU A 182 -55.58 -17.15 -1.08
CA LEU A 182 -55.81 -18.55 -0.72
C LEU A 182 -56.70 -18.66 0.52
N ALA A 183 -56.48 -17.82 1.54
CA ALA A 183 -57.35 -17.76 2.72
C ALA A 183 -58.79 -17.36 2.35
N GLY A 184 -58.96 -16.38 1.46
CA GLY A 184 -60.27 -15.99 0.93
C GLY A 184 -60.97 -17.14 0.19
N GLN A 185 -60.26 -17.88 -0.65
CA GLN A 185 -60.79 -19.07 -1.33
C GLN A 185 -61.16 -20.19 -0.36
N LEU A 186 -60.33 -20.42 0.67
CA LEU A 186 -60.59 -21.43 1.70
C LEU A 186 -61.89 -21.12 2.45
N THR A 187 -62.10 -19.87 2.90
CA THR A 187 -63.33 -19.48 3.61
C THR A 187 -64.57 -19.54 2.72
N ALA A 188 -64.44 -19.23 1.42
CA ALA A 188 -65.54 -19.37 0.46
C ALA A 188 -65.92 -20.85 0.24
N ALA A 189 -64.91 -21.71 0.07
CA ALA A 189 -65.11 -23.16 -0.06
C ALA A 189 -65.73 -23.76 1.20
N GLU A 190 -65.25 -23.34 2.38
CA GLU A 190 -65.81 -23.75 3.68
C GLU A 190 -67.29 -23.38 3.80
N LYS A 191 -67.66 -22.14 3.47
CA LYS A 191 -69.08 -21.71 3.44
C LYS A 191 -69.92 -22.49 2.43
N ALA A 192 -69.37 -22.80 1.26
CA ALA A 192 -70.06 -23.58 0.23
C ALA A 192 -70.32 -25.03 0.69
N VAL A 193 -69.33 -25.66 1.33
CA VAL A 193 -69.48 -26.99 1.93
C VAL A 193 -70.53 -26.96 3.05
N LEU A 194 -70.51 -25.94 3.91
CA LEU A 194 -71.47 -25.79 5.00
C LEU A 194 -72.90 -25.61 4.48
N LYS A 195 -73.09 -24.82 3.41
CA LYS A 195 -74.39 -24.67 2.74
C LYS A 195 -74.85 -25.98 2.09
N SER A 196 -73.97 -26.67 1.37
CA SER A 196 -74.28 -27.98 0.78
C SER A 196 -74.65 -29.00 1.85
N HIS A 197 -73.95 -29.02 2.99
CA HIS A 197 -74.30 -29.88 4.12
C HIS A 197 -75.70 -29.56 4.67
N ALA A 198 -76.04 -28.28 4.83
CA ALA A 198 -77.38 -27.87 5.27
C ALA A 198 -78.48 -28.26 4.25
N GLU A 199 -78.22 -28.13 2.95
CA GLU A 199 -79.12 -28.57 1.88
C GLU A 199 -79.32 -30.09 1.89
N VAL A 200 -78.25 -30.87 2.07
CA VAL A 200 -78.31 -32.33 2.21
C VAL A 200 -79.11 -32.74 3.45
N GLU A 201 -78.92 -32.06 4.58
CA GLU A 201 -79.75 -32.30 5.77
C GLU A 201 -81.23 -31.95 5.54
N ALA A 202 -81.51 -30.84 4.86
CA ALA A 202 -82.87 -30.43 4.53
C ALA A 202 -83.54 -31.45 3.60
N MET A 203 -82.83 -31.90 2.56
CA MET A 203 -83.28 -32.95 1.65
C MET A 203 -83.56 -34.23 2.44
N LYS A 204 -82.67 -34.64 3.36
CA LYS A 204 -82.87 -35.81 4.22
C LYS A 204 -84.14 -35.69 5.09
N ARG A 205 -84.44 -34.50 5.63
CA ARG A 205 -85.68 -34.24 6.37
C ARG A 205 -86.91 -34.32 5.45
N GLN A 206 -86.84 -33.73 4.26
CA GLN A 206 -87.92 -33.80 3.27
C GLN A 206 -88.19 -35.23 2.80
N THR A 207 -87.16 -36.02 2.48
CA THR A 207 -87.30 -37.43 2.08
C THR A 207 -87.91 -38.27 3.21
N LYS A 208 -87.53 -38.01 4.46
CA LYS A 208 -88.17 -38.66 5.63
C LYS A 208 -89.65 -38.30 5.76
N GLY A 209 -90.00 -37.02 5.60
CA GLY A 209 -91.39 -36.57 5.63
C GLY A 209 -92.22 -37.19 4.49
N LEU A 210 -91.66 -37.22 3.27
CA LEU A 210 -92.29 -37.84 2.11
C LEU A 210 -92.51 -39.34 2.31
N ALA A 211 -91.52 -40.05 2.87
CA ALA A 211 -91.67 -41.48 3.19
C ALA A 211 -92.80 -41.73 4.20
N GLN A 212 -92.95 -40.88 5.22
CA GLN A 212 -94.04 -40.99 6.19
C GLN A 212 -95.43 -40.75 5.57
N GLU A 213 -95.56 -39.74 4.70
CA GLU A 213 -96.81 -39.48 3.97
C GLU A 213 -97.12 -40.61 2.97
N TYR A 214 -96.10 -41.17 2.33
CA TYR A 214 -96.25 -42.35 1.46
C TYR A 214 -96.74 -43.57 2.25
N ASP A 215 -96.16 -43.85 3.42
CA ASP A 215 -96.62 -44.92 4.33
C ASP A 215 -98.04 -44.67 4.86
N ARG A 216 -98.42 -43.41 5.06
CA ARG A 216 -99.79 -43.03 5.42
C ARG A 216 -100.77 -43.30 4.28
N LEU A 217 -100.44 -42.87 3.06
CA LEU A 217 -101.28 -43.08 1.88
C LEU A 217 -101.47 -44.58 1.59
N LEU A 218 -100.41 -45.39 1.75
CA LEU A 218 -100.51 -46.86 1.65
C LEU A 218 -101.48 -47.45 2.69
N ARG A 219 -101.46 -46.95 3.94
CA ARG A 219 -102.40 -47.37 4.98
C ARG A 219 -103.84 -46.97 4.65
N GLU A 220 -104.07 -45.74 4.18
CA GLU A 220 -105.40 -45.27 3.75
C GLU A 220 -105.90 -46.06 2.54
N HIS A 221 -105.05 -46.34 1.54
CA HIS A 221 -105.40 -47.20 0.41
C HIS A 221 -105.75 -48.63 0.87
N HIS A 222 -105.00 -49.20 1.80
CA HIS A 222 -105.30 -50.52 2.36
C HIS A 222 -106.63 -50.54 3.13
N GLN A 223 -106.95 -49.47 3.88
CA GLN A 223 -108.23 -49.32 4.56
C GLN A 223 -109.41 -49.20 3.59
N LEU A 224 -109.28 -48.40 2.53
CA LEU A 224 -110.30 -48.27 1.49
C LEU A 224 -110.52 -49.59 0.73
N GLN A 225 -109.44 -50.32 0.45
CA GLN A 225 -109.53 -51.62 -0.22
C GLN A 225 -110.25 -52.67 0.66
N ASN A 226 -110.03 -52.64 1.97
CA ASN A 226 -110.75 -53.48 2.93
C ASN A 226 -112.24 -53.10 3.03
N LEU A 227 -112.59 -51.81 2.94
CA LEU A 227 -113.99 -51.35 2.90
C LEU A 227 -114.73 -51.81 1.64
N LEU A 228 -114.07 -51.77 0.48
CA LEU A 228 -114.60 -52.33 -0.78
C LEU A 228 -114.81 -53.86 -0.70
N THR A 229 -113.99 -54.59 0.08
CA THR A 229 -114.21 -56.03 0.32
C THR A 229 -115.32 -56.32 1.34
N VAL A 230 -115.77 -55.32 2.11
CA VAL A 230 -116.90 -55.44 3.04
C VAL A 230 -118.23 -55.06 2.38
N GLU A 231 -118.24 -54.14 1.41
CA GLU A 231 -119.44 -53.89 0.59
C GLU A 231 -119.84 -55.10 -0.26
N ASP A 232 -118.87 -55.86 -0.80
CA ASP A 232 -119.14 -57.12 -1.52
C ASP A 232 -119.69 -58.26 -0.62
N LYS A 233 -119.71 -58.09 0.70
CA LYS A 233 -120.22 -59.09 1.67
C LYS A 233 -121.55 -58.73 2.34
N LYS A 234 -122.19 -57.62 1.95
CA LYS A 234 -123.54 -57.26 2.44
C LYS A 234 -124.67 -57.55 1.45
N ASP A 235 -124.37 -58.08 0.27
CA ASP A 235 -125.33 -58.61 -0.71
C ASP A 235 -125.44 -60.17 -0.66
N GLN A 236 -125.31 -60.76 0.54
CA GLN A 236 -125.60 -62.19 0.77
C GLN A 236 -126.38 -62.43 2.07
#